data_AF-A0A7J7L647-F1
#
_entry.id   AF-A0A7J7L647-F1
#
_cell.length_a   1.000
_cell.length_b   1.000
_cell.length_c   1.000
_cell.angle_alpha   90.00
_cell.angle_beta   90.00
_cell.angle_gamma   90.00
#
_symmetry.space_group_name_H-M   'P 1'
#
loop_
_entity.id
_entity.type
_entity.pdbx_description
1 polymer ?
#
loop_
_entity_poly.entity_id
_entity_poly.type
_entity_poly.pdbx_seq_one_letter_code
_entity_poly.pdbx_strand_id
1 'polypeptide(L)'
;MRLSDGEKWWHQQKLASYEFSTKVLRDFSSVVFLANAAKLVAKVSEAATSNMKINLQELLMKCTLASIFKVGFGTEFNSLSESDEIGYQFSKAFDDANVSFYWRYVDPSWKIKRMLNIGSKASLRINIKVIDDFVLRLIRLLNAK
;
A
#
# COMPACT_ATOMS: atom_id res chain seq x y z
N MET A 1 -8.82 -5.21 13.71
CA MET A 1 -9.46 -4.41 12.66
C MET A 1 -10.89 -4.10 13.08
N ARG A 2 -11.06 -3.02 13.85
CA ARG A 2 -12.39 -2.48 14.19
C ARG A 2 -12.72 -1.50 13.06
N LEU A 3 -13.56 -1.94 12.13
CA LEU A 3 -14.19 -1.00 11.19
C LEU A 3 -15.05 -0.07 12.05
N SER A 4 -14.86 1.25 11.89
CA SER A 4 -15.59 2.28 12.61
C SER A 4 -17.11 2.13 12.39
N ASP A 5 -17.90 2.40 13.42
CA ASP A 5 -19.37 2.43 13.32
C ASP A 5 -19.84 3.44 12.25
N GLY A 6 -21.06 3.25 11.72
CA GLY A 6 -21.57 3.93 10.53
C GLY A 6 -21.44 5.46 10.53
N GLU A 7 -21.66 6.13 11.67
CA GLU A 7 -21.49 7.59 11.76
C GLU A 7 -20.03 8.03 11.68
N LYS A 8 -19.13 7.30 12.33
CA LYS A 8 -17.68 7.60 12.30
C LYS A 8 -17.12 7.36 10.90
N TRP A 9 -17.55 6.28 10.25
CA TRP A 9 -17.19 6.00 8.86
C TRP A 9 -17.69 7.11 7.93
N TRP A 10 -18.95 7.53 8.07
CA TRP A 10 -19.51 8.61 7.24
C TRP A 10 -18.75 9.92 7.42
N HIS A 11 -18.41 10.26 8.66
CA HIS A 11 -17.64 11.46 8.96
C HIS A 11 -16.24 11.42 8.32
N GLN A 12 -15.54 10.28 8.45
CA GLN A 12 -14.24 10.06 7.79
C GLN A 12 -14.36 10.15 6.27
N GLN A 13 -15.40 9.55 5.69
CA GLN A 13 -15.61 9.54 4.24
C GLN A 13 -15.92 10.94 3.70
N LYS A 14 -16.70 11.73 4.46
CA LYS A 14 -17.03 13.11 4.10
C LYS A 14 -15.81 14.02 4.16
N LEU A 15 -14.94 13.88 5.16
CA LEU A 15 -13.69 14.64 5.22
C LEU A 15 -12.76 14.28 4.06
N ALA A 16 -12.59 12.97 3.80
CA ALA A 16 -11.77 12.49 2.70
C ALA A 16 -12.27 12.96 1.33
N SER A 17 -13.58 13.06 1.09
CA SER A 17 -14.10 13.50 -0.21
C SER A 17 -13.81 14.95 -0.55
N TYR A 18 -13.64 15.82 0.46
CA TYR A 18 -13.19 17.20 0.24
C TYR A 18 -11.69 17.26 -0.08
N GLU A 19 -10.88 16.47 0.63
CA GLU A 19 -9.43 16.40 0.46
C GLU A 19 -9.05 15.74 -0.89
N PHE A 20 -9.81 14.72 -1.30
CA PHE A 20 -9.71 14.04 -2.59
C PHE A 20 -10.69 14.59 -3.64
N SER A 21 -10.88 15.91 -3.70
CA SER A 21 -11.68 16.54 -4.77
C SER A 21 -11.10 16.20 -6.15
N THR A 22 -11.98 16.01 -7.15
CA THR A 22 -11.61 15.70 -8.55
C THR A 22 -10.66 16.73 -9.16
N LYS A 23 -10.67 17.98 -8.69
CA LYS A 23 -9.72 19.04 -9.10
C LYS A 23 -8.31 18.80 -8.55
N VAL A 24 -8.20 18.54 -7.24
CA VAL A 24 -6.92 18.26 -6.58
C VAL A 24 -6.31 16.99 -7.14
N LEU A 25 -7.12 15.94 -7.30
CA LEU A 25 -6.70 14.72 -7.98
C LEU A 25 -6.24 15.03 -9.40
N ARG A 26 -7.04 15.66 -10.27
CA ARG A 26 -6.62 15.88 -11.67
C ARG A 26 -5.32 16.67 -11.80
N ASP A 27 -5.17 17.76 -11.06
CA ASP A 27 -4.07 18.70 -11.27
C ASP A 27 -2.74 18.19 -10.65
N PHE A 28 -2.80 17.50 -9.49
CA PHE A 28 -1.62 16.87 -8.89
C PHE A 28 -1.33 15.48 -9.47
N SER A 29 -2.36 14.68 -9.74
CA SER A 29 -2.17 13.28 -10.10
C SER A 29 -1.52 13.13 -11.46
N SER A 30 -1.89 13.92 -12.47
CA SER A 30 -1.31 13.75 -13.80
C SER A 30 0.19 14.00 -13.81
N VAL A 31 0.68 15.05 -13.15
CA VAL A 31 2.13 15.34 -13.08
C VAL A 31 2.87 14.31 -12.23
N VAL A 32 2.30 13.93 -11.09
CA VAL A 32 2.91 12.95 -10.17
C VAL A 32 2.98 11.56 -10.79
N PHE A 33 1.89 11.10 -11.39
CA PHE A 33 1.83 9.80 -12.06
C PHE A 33 2.76 9.76 -13.26
N LEU A 34 2.84 10.84 -14.06
CA LEU A 34 3.73 10.87 -15.22
C LEU A 34 5.20 10.86 -14.79
N ALA A 35 5.56 11.59 -13.72
CA ALA A 35 6.90 11.56 -13.14
C ALA A 35 7.26 10.17 -12.58
N ASN A 36 6.34 9.51 -11.87
CA ASN A 36 6.58 8.16 -11.35
C ASN A 36 6.59 7.09 -12.45
N ALA A 37 5.77 7.24 -13.50
CA ALA A 37 5.81 6.39 -14.69
C ALA A 37 7.15 6.53 -15.43
N ALA A 38 7.69 7.75 -15.55
CA ALA A 38 9.03 7.95 -16.13
C ALA A 38 10.12 7.25 -15.30
N LYS A 39 10.08 7.35 -13.96
CA LYS A 39 11.00 6.62 -13.06
C LYS A 39 10.87 5.10 -13.21
N LEU A 40 9.64 4.60 -13.34
CA LEU A 40 9.34 3.19 -13.58
C LEU A 40 9.95 2.70 -14.90
N VAL A 41 9.70 3.43 -15.99
CA VAL A 41 10.25 3.09 -17.32
C VAL A 41 11.77 3.09 -17.30
N ALA A 42 12.41 4.06 -16.63
CA ALA A 42 13.86 4.10 -16.48
C ALA A 42 14.41 2.84 -15.79
N LYS A 43 13.81 2.43 -14.66
CA LYS A 43 14.19 1.20 -13.93
C LYS A 43 14.01 -0.06 -14.77
N VAL A 44 12.91 -0.15 -15.53
CA VAL A 44 12.66 -1.29 -16.43
C VAL A 44 13.66 -1.31 -17.59
N SER A 45 13.99 -0.16 -18.16
CA SER A 45 14.96 -0.03 -19.26
C SER A 45 16.37 -0.39 -18.81
N GLU A 46 16.77 0.06 -17.62
CA GLU A 46 18.05 -0.30 -16.99
C GLU A 46 18.15 -1.81 -16.78
N ALA A 47 17.13 -2.41 -16.18
CA ALA A 47 17.08 -3.86 -15.98
C ALA A 47 17.13 -4.65 -17.30
N ALA A 48 16.45 -4.17 -18.35
CA ALA A 48 16.50 -4.79 -19.66
C ALA A 48 17.90 -4.73 -20.29
N THR A 49 18.61 -3.61 -20.12
CA THR A 49 19.97 -3.42 -20.64
C THR A 49 21.00 -4.25 -19.87
N SER A 50 20.81 -4.38 -18.55
CA SER A 50 21.66 -5.20 -17.67
C SER A 50 21.25 -6.67 -17.61
N ASN A 51 20.25 -7.09 -18.40
CA ASN A 51 19.67 -8.44 -18.39
C ASN A 51 19.30 -8.96 -16.97
N MET A 52 18.84 -8.04 -16.11
CA MET A 52 18.45 -8.32 -14.74
C MET A 52 16.98 -8.76 -14.68
N LYS A 53 16.70 -9.76 -13.84
CA LYS A 53 15.32 -10.15 -13.51
C LYS A 53 14.73 -9.13 -12.55
N ILE A 54 13.56 -8.61 -12.89
CA ILE A 54 12.79 -7.69 -12.04
C ILE A 54 11.46 -8.31 -11.62
N ASN A 55 11.05 -8.07 -10.38
CA ASN A 55 9.70 -8.38 -9.93
C ASN A 55 8.78 -7.20 -10.26
N LEU A 56 7.95 -7.38 -11.31
CA LEU A 56 7.06 -6.33 -11.78
C LEU A 56 6.00 -5.93 -10.74
N GLN A 57 5.51 -6.88 -9.95
CA GLN A 57 4.50 -6.62 -8.92
C GLN A 57 5.05 -5.71 -7.81
N GLU A 58 6.24 -6.03 -7.31
CA GLU A 58 6.92 -5.23 -6.29
C GLU A 58 7.21 -3.82 -6.82
N LEU A 59 7.67 -3.72 -8.07
CA LEU A 59 8.01 -2.46 -8.71
C LEU A 59 6.78 -1.57 -8.92
N LEU A 60 5.66 -2.15 -9.39
CA LEU A 60 4.39 -1.43 -9.56
C LEU A 60 3.81 -1.00 -8.21
N MET A 61 3.92 -1.82 -7.18
CA MET A 61 3.45 -1.46 -5.84
C MET A 61 4.29 -0.33 -5.23
N LYS A 62 5.62 -0.36 -5.37
CA LYS A 62 6.50 0.76 -4.99
C LYS A 62 6.11 2.06 -5.71
N CYS A 63 5.85 1.98 -7.02
CA CYS A 63 5.41 3.12 -7.84
C CYS A 63 4.04 3.66 -7.39
N THR A 64 3.10 2.76 -7.09
CA THR A 64 1.75 3.11 -6.63
C THR A 64 1.79 3.80 -5.27
N LEU A 65 2.55 3.23 -4.32
CA LEU A 65 2.77 3.85 -3.00
C LEU A 65 3.40 5.23 -3.14
N ALA A 66 4.49 5.38 -3.92
CA ALA A 66 5.13 6.67 -4.13
C ALA A 66 4.16 7.72 -4.71
N SER A 67 3.26 7.30 -5.60
CA SER A 67 2.25 8.18 -6.19
C SER A 67 1.18 8.59 -5.19
N ILE A 68 0.62 7.64 -4.44
CA ILE A 68 -0.36 7.92 -3.38
C ILE A 68 0.27 8.82 -2.31
N PHE A 69 1.53 8.58 -1.93
CA PHE A 69 2.22 9.41 -0.95
C PHE A 69 2.40 10.84 -1.43
N LYS A 70 2.86 11.02 -2.66
CA LYS A 70 3.09 12.35 -3.23
C LYS A 70 1.78 13.11 -3.50
N VAL A 71 0.71 12.42 -3.90
CA VAL A 71 -0.61 13.05 -4.10
C VAL A 71 -1.31 13.34 -2.77
N GLY A 72 -1.30 12.39 -1.83
CA GLY A 72 -2.03 12.48 -0.56
C GLY A 72 -1.34 13.32 0.50
N PHE A 73 0.00 13.38 0.50
CA PHE A 73 0.77 14.07 1.53
C PHE A 73 1.71 15.16 0.98
N GLY A 74 1.75 15.38 -0.33
CA GLY A 74 2.56 16.42 -0.97
C GLY A 74 4.08 16.19 -0.92
N THR A 75 4.54 15.10 -0.27
CA THR A 75 5.96 14.80 -0.10
C THR A 75 6.42 13.73 -1.09
N GLU A 76 7.60 13.92 -1.67
CA GLU A 76 8.25 12.83 -2.42
C GLU A 76 8.67 11.72 -1.46
N PHE A 77 8.00 10.57 -1.58
CA PHE A 77 8.45 9.35 -0.92
C PHE A 77 9.53 8.72 -1.81
N ASN A 78 10.79 8.82 -1.39
CA ASN A 78 11.92 8.13 -2.02
C ASN A 78 11.91 6.62 -1.69
N SER A 79 10.76 5.95 -1.88
CA SER A 79 10.61 4.49 -1.75
C SER A 79 11.49 3.71 -2.70
N LEU A 80 11.94 4.36 -3.78
CA LEU A 80 12.83 3.79 -4.77
C LEU A 80 14.30 3.72 -4.29
N SER A 81 14.62 4.34 -3.14
CA SER A 81 15.94 4.29 -2.50
C SER A 81 15.94 3.72 -1.08
N GLU A 82 14.81 3.74 -0.35
CA GLU A 82 14.70 3.02 0.92
C GLU A 82 14.64 1.52 0.63
N SER A 83 15.63 0.79 1.16
CA SER A 83 16.01 -0.59 0.86
C SER A 83 14.92 -1.47 0.24
N ASP A 84 15.27 -2.14 -0.87
CA ASP A 84 14.41 -3.08 -1.59
C ASP A 84 13.69 -4.07 -0.66
N GLU A 85 14.33 -4.42 0.45
CA GLU A 85 13.78 -5.26 1.51
C GLU A 85 12.50 -4.73 2.16
N ILE A 86 12.40 -3.43 2.51
CA ILE A 86 11.22 -2.90 3.21
C ILE A 86 10.00 -2.88 2.27
N GLY A 87 10.22 -2.46 1.02
CA GLY A 87 9.17 -2.49 -0.01
C GLY A 87 8.70 -3.91 -0.32
N TYR A 88 9.63 -4.87 -0.38
CA TYR A 88 9.34 -6.28 -0.57
C TYR A 88 8.54 -6.87 0.61
N GLN A 89 8.93 -6.60 1.86
CA GLN A 89 8.23 -7.09 3.05
C GLN A 89 6.80 -6.53 3.14
N PHE A 90 6.62 -5.24 2.85
CA PHE A 90 5.29 -4.64 2.75
C PHE A 90 4.47 -5.30 1.63
N SER A 91 5.05 -5.44 0.44
CA SER A 91 4.42 -6.04 -0.72
C SER A 91 3.88 -7.44 -0.41
N LYS A 92 4.73 -8.26 0.17
CA LYS A 92 4.41 -9.64 0.55
C LYS A 92 3.33 -9.69 1.63
N ALA A 93 3.47 -8.89 2.69
CA ALA A 93 2.48 -8.83 3.75
C ALA A 93 1.10 -8.38 3.25
N PHE A 94 1.07 -7.43 2.32
CA PHE A 94 -0.16 -6.94 1.69
C PHE A 94 -0.84 -8.03 0.86
N ASP A 95 -0.09 -8.76 0.03
CA ASP A 95 -0.60 -9.87 -0.76
C ASP A 95 -1.12 -11.02 0.11
N ASP A 96 -0.35 -11.44 1.11
CA ASP A 96 -0.75 -12.52 2.02
C ASP A 96 -1.99 -12.13 2.85
N ALA A 97 -2.12 -10.85 3.20
CA ALA A 97 -3.33 -10.32 3.82
C ALA A 97 -4.54 -10.37 2.86
N ASN A 98 -4.37 -9.98 1.60
CA ASN A 98 -5.42 -10.05 0.57
C ASN A 98 -5.90 -11.47 0.30
N VAL A 99 -4.97 -12.43 0.19
CA VAL A 99 -5.30 -13.85 0.08
C VAL A 99 -6.13 -14.31 1.28
N SER A 100 -5.77 -13.88 2.48
CA SER A 100 -6.52 -14.19 3.71
C SER A 100 -7.92 -13.58 3.72
N PHE A 101 -8.13 -12.41 3.12
CA PHE A 101 -9.46 -11.81 2.93
C PHE A 101 -10.28 -12.56 1.89
N TYR A 102 -9.67 -12.94 0.77
CA TYR A 102 -10.31 -13.71 -0.29
C TYR A 102 -10.87 -15.04 0.23
N TRP A 103 -10.08 -15.77 1.03
CA TRP A 103 -10.54 -17.02 1.64
C TRP A 103 -11.74 -16.85 2.58
N ARG A 104 -11.97 -15.67 3.17
CA ARG A 104 -13.17 -15.43 3.99
C ARG A 104 -14.45 -15.28 3.17
N TYR A 105 -14.32 -14.87 1.91
CA TYR A 105 -15.45 -14.79 0.98
C TYR A 105 -15.81 -16.17 0.43
N VAL A 106 -14.81 -16.99 0.14
CA VAL A 106 -14.99 -18.29 -0.53
C VAL A 106 -15.29 -19.42 0.46
N ASP A 107 -14.80 -19.35 1.69
CA ASP A 107 -14.98 -20.41 2.68
C ASP A 107 -16.02 -20.03 3.77
N PRO A 108 -17.26 -20.57 3.72
CA PRO A 108 -18.28 -20.32 4.73
C PRO A 108 -17.86 -20.81 6.14
N SER A 109 -16.96 -21.80 6.20
CA SER A 109 -16.43 -22.35 7.45
C SER A 109 -15.36 -21.48 8.10
N TRP A 110 -15.00 -20.33 7.50
CA TRP A 110 -13.98 -19.42 8.03
C TRP A 110 -14.25 -19.01 9.48
N LYS A 111 -15.52 -18.87 9.89
CA LYS A 111 -15.88 -18.56 11.29
C LYS A 111 -15.47 -19.66 12.28
N ILE A 112 -15.51 -20.92 11.86
CA ILE A 112 -15.10 -22.09 12.66
C ILE A 112 -13.57 -22.17 12.70
N LYS A 113 -12.90 -22.03 11.55
CA LYS A 113 -11.42 -21.94 11.48
C LYS A 113 -10.89 -20.75 12.29
N ARG A 114 -11.65 -19.65 12.34
CA ARG A 114 -11.40 -18.46 13.17
C ARG A 114 -11.52 -18.79 14.67
N MET A 115 -12.46 -19.62 15.09
CA MET A 115 -12.59 -20.04 16.50
C MET A 115 -11.48 -21.00 16.92
N LEU A 116 -11.05 -21.89 16.04
CA LEU A 116 -9.99 -22.87 16.32
C LEU A 116 -8.56 -22.27 16.31
N ASN A 117 -8.40 -20.99 15.96
CA ASN A 117 -7.11 -20.28 15.97
C ASN A 117 -6.02 -20.93 15.09
N ILE A 118 -6.41 -21.76 14.10
CA ILE A 118 -5.48 -22.50 13.25
C ILE A 118 -4.88 -21.57 12.17
N GLY A 119 -3.56 -21.44 12.18
CA GLY A 119 -2.70 -21.03 11.06
C GLY A 119 -2.89 -19.63 10.48
N SER A 120 -4.00 -19.39 9.76
CA SER A 120 -4.20 -18.18 8.95
C SER A 120 -4.36 -16.91 9.77
N LYS A 121 -4.86 -17.03 11.00
CA LYS A 121 -5.02 -15.90 11.93
C LYS A 121 -3.71 -15.33 12.44
N ALA A 122 -2.71 -16.18 12.70
CA ALA A 122 -1.41 -15.77 13.20
C ALA A 122 -0.64 -15.06 12.08
N SER A 123 -0.61 -15.67 10.89
CA SER A 123 -0.01 -15.06 9.69
C SER A 123 -0.64 -13.71 9.36
N LEU A 124 -1.98 -13.61 9.34
CA LEU A 124 -2.65 -12.34 9.09
C LEU A 124 -2.33 -11.26 10.14
N ARG A 125 -2.19 -11.61 11.43
CA ARG A 125 -1.78 -10.62 12.45
C ARG A 125 -0.37 -10.11 12.21
N ILE A 126 0.56 -10.99 11.83
CA ILE A 126 1.93 -10.61 11.49
C ILE A 126 1.93 -9.67 10.28
N ASN A 127 1.19 -10.03 9.23
CA ASN A 127 1.09 -9.21 8.02
C ASN A 127 0.48 -7.83 8.29
N ILE A 128 -0.60 -7.77 9.08
CA ILE A 128 -1.19 -6.50 9.51
C ILE A 128 -0.18 -5.68 10.30
N LYS A 129 0.62 -6.30 11.18
CA LYS A 129 1.64 -5.59 11.95
C LYS A 129 2.73 -5.00 11.04
N VAL A 130 3.20 -5.74 10.03
CA VAL A 130 4.16 -5.23 9.04
C VAL A 130 3.60 -4.02 8.29
N ILE A 131 2.34 -4.08 7.89
CA ILE A 131 1.64 -2.97 7.22
C ILE A 131 1.51 -1.77 8.16
N ASP A 132 1.07 -1.97 9.41
CA ASP A 132 0.92 -0.90 10.40
C ASP A 132 2.27 -0.24 10.74
N ASP A 133 3.33 -1.02 10.94
CA ASP A 133 4.67 -0.51 11.24
C ASP A 133 5.22 0.31 10.06
N PHE A 134 4.96 -0.12 8.82
CA PHE A 134 5.30 0.63 7.61
C PHE A 134 4.55 1.97 7.56
N VAL A 135 3.22 1.98 7.77
CA VAL A 135 2.41 3.20 7.78
C VAL A 135 2.82 4.16 8.91
N LEU A 136 3.08 3.64 10.11
CA LEU A 136 3.54 4.46 11.23
C LEU A 136 4.90 5.10 10.96
N ARG A 137 5.81 4.39 10.30
CA ARG A 137 7.10 4.94 9.87
C ARG A 137 6.88 6.11 8.91
N LEU A 138 5.96 5.97 7.97
CA LEU A 138 5.62 7.02 7.01
C LEU A 138 5.03 8.26 7.68
N ILE A 139 4.09 8.07 8.60
CA ILE A 139 3.51 9.19 9.37
C ILE A 139 4.61 9.93 10.16
N ARG A 140 5.57 9.21 10.74
CA ARG A 140 6.71 9.83 11.43
C ARG A 140 7.61 10.64 10.49
N LEU A 141 7.86 10.14 9.28
CA LEU A 141 8.64 10.87 8.27
C LEU A 141 7.94 12.16 7.82
N LEU A 142 6.61 12.15 7.73
CA LEU A 142 5.81 13.32 7.39
C LEU A 142 5.83 14.38 8.49
N ASN A 143 5.74 13.97 9.76
CA ASN A 143 5.73 14.87 10.92
C ASN A 143 7.13 15.38 11.34
N ALA A 144 8.20 14.84 10.76
CA ALA A 144 9.58 15.26 11.03
C ALA A 144 10.05 16.42 10.12
N LYS A 145 9.20 16.89 9.21
CA LYS A 145 9.37 18.10 8.38
C LYS A 145 8.46 19.21 8.89
#